data_AF-A0A428GL33-F1
#
_entry.id   AF-A0A428GL33-F1
#
_cell.length_a   1.000
_cell.length_b   1.000
_cell.length_c   1.000
_cell.angle_alpha   90.00
_cell.angle_beta   90.00
_cell.angle_gamma   90.00
#
_symmetry.space_group_name_H-M   'P 1'
#
loop_
_entity.id
_entity.type
_entity.pdbx_description
1 polymer ?
#
loop_
_entity_poly.entity_id
_entity_poly.type
_entity_poly.pdbx_seq_one_letter_code
_entity_poly.pdbx_strand_id
1 'polypeptide(L)'
;MTPKDPSDPSKGYNPPPIPSDPTQDTPINYVKDGQKAIITFVDQDDNNKEVGKVVESGKSGEPIGTTNYATRLKELTDKGYEVVNDEFKGPKTFDNDDKKDQTFTVTLRQGTEKITDPAKLNKKVSRTIKYEYADGQTAGRPALKAPVTQEAAFTRTGERNRVTQVNVTV
;
A
#
# COMPACT_ATOMS: atom_id res chain seq x y z
N MET A 1 4.84 -35.78 24.01
CA MET A 1 4.52 -36.81 22.99
C MET A 1 5.47 -36.66 21.82
N THR A 2 5.85 -37.75 21.14
CA THR A 2 6.61 -37.65 19.89
C THR A 2 5.66 -37.74 18.70
N PRO A 3 5.70 -36.80 17.74
CA PRO A 3 4.96 -36.93 16.49
C PRO A 3 5.32 -38.25 15.82
N LYS A 4 4.32 -38.92 15.23
CA LYS A 4 4.55 -40.14 14.45
C LYS A 4 5.41 -39.83 13.21
N ASP A 5 5.21 -38.65 12.64
CA ASP A 5 6.05 -38.05 11.61
C ASP A 5 6.37 -36.60 12.01
N PRO A 6 7.64 -36.26 12.28
CA PRO A 6 8.01 -34.88 12.61
C PRO A 6 7.76 -33.87 11.48
N SER A 7 7.44 -34.30 10.25
CA SER A 7 7.18 -33.47 9.07
C SER A 7 5.74 -33.39 8.62
N ASP A 8 4.86 -34.18 9.22
CA ASP A 8 3.43 -34.19 8.91
C ASP A 8 2.62 -34.36 10.19
N PRO A 9 2.16 -33.24 10.80
CA PRO A 9 1.34 -33.26 12.00
C PRO A 9 0.03 -34.04 11.85
N SER A 10 -0.46 -34.25 10.62
CA SER A 10 -1.70 -35.02 10.36
C SER A 10 -1.55 -36.51 10.68
N LYS A 11 -0.30 -37.02 10.78
CA LYS A 11 0.00 -38.42 11.14
C LYS A 11 -0.19 -38.71 12.63
N GLY A 12 -0.50 -37.70 13.43
CA GLY A 12 -0.74 -37.85 14.87
C GLY A 12 0.54 -38.13 15.66
N TYR A 13 0.38 -38.66 16.87
CA TYR A 13 1.48 -38.91 17.80
C TYR A 13 1.65 -40.41 18.07
N ASN A 14 2.88 -40.82 18.38
CA ASN A 14 3.12 -42.15 18.91
C ASN A 14 2.43 -42.27 20.27
N PRO A 15 1.74 -43.39 20.56
CA PRO A 15 1.09 -43.58 21.84
C PRO A 15 2.11 -43.48 22.98
N PRO A 16 1.68 -43.02 24.17
CA PRO A 16 2.55 -43.01 25.34
C PRO A 16 3.01 -44.45 25.67
N PRO A 17 4.17 -44.61 26.33
CA PRO A 17 4.59 -45.91 26.83
C PRO A 17 3.52 -46.49 27.76
N ILE A 18 3.38 -47.83 27.72
CA ILE A 18 2.42 -48.54 28.57
C ILE A 18 2.76 -48.25 30.05
N PRO A 19 1.81 -47.79 30.87
CA PRO A 19 2.07 -47.44 32.27
C PRO A 19 2.49 -48.68 33.07
N SER A 20 3.47 -48.54 33.96
CA SER A 20 3.87 -49.62 34.88
C SER A 20 2.84 -49.90 35.97
N ASP A 21 1.94 -48.94 36.23
CA ASP A 21 0.84 -49.02 37.18
C ASP A 21 -0.45 -48.55 36.48
N PRO A 22 -1.41 -49.44 36.17
CA PRO A 22 -2.65 -49.08 35.48
C PRO A 22 -3.64 -48.33 36.38
N THR A 23 -3.36 -48.18 37.68
CA THR A 23 -4.21 -47.43 38.62
C THR A 23 -3.82 -45.96 38.75
N GLN A 24 -2.73 -45.55 38.09
CA GLN A 24 -2.27 -44.16 38.07
C GLN A 24 -2.38 -43.54 36.69
N ASP A 25 -2.84 -42.29 36.66
CA ASP A 25 -2.94 -41.51 35.44
C ASP A 25 -1.55 -41.31 34.83
N THR A 26 -1.45 -41.49 33.50
CA THR A 26 -0.25 -41.13 32.74
C THR A 26 -0.45 -39.73 32.18
N PRO A 27 0.18 -38.69 32.75
CA PRO A 27 0.04 -37.34 32.26
C PRO A 27 0.67 -37.21 30.87
N ILE A 28 -0.15 -36.83 29.88
CA ILE A 28 0.33 -36.49 28.54
C ILE A 28 0.56 -34.99 28.47
N ASN A 29 1.83 -34.58 28.49
CA ASN A 29 2.19 -33.17 28.37
C ASN A 29 2.28 -32.75 26.89
N TYR A 30 1.51 -31.73 26.52
CA TYR A 30 1.51 -31.12 25.20
C TYR A 30 2.15 -29.72 25.27
N VAL A 31 3.16 -29.48 24.43
CA VAL A 31 3.81 -28.18 24.28
C VAL A 31 3.47 -27.69 22.88
N LYS A 32 2.79 -26.54 22.78
CA LYS A 32 2.53 -25.89 21.49
C LYS A 32 3.83 -25.36 20.90
N ASP A 33 4.06 -25.63 19.62
CA ASP A 33 5.21 -25.10 18.88
C ASP A 33 5.08 -23.60 18.61
N GLY A 34 6.23 -22.94 18.43
CA GLY A 34 6.29 -21.53 18.05
C GLY A 34 6.04 -21.36 16.56
N GLN A 35 5.28 -20.32 16.19
CA GLN A 35 4.79 -20.07 14.85
C GLN A 35 5.06 -18.63 14.40
N LYS A 36 5.11 -18.42 13.09
CA LYS A 36 5.33 -17.12 12.47
C LYS A 36 4.32 -16.86 11.35
N ALA A 37 3.77 -15.65 11.34
CA ALA A 37 2.89 -15.17 10.28
C ALA A 37 3.50 -13.93 9.63
N ILE A 38 3.49 -13.88 8.30
CA ILE A 38 4.04 -12.81 7.48
C ILE A 38 2.90 -12.20 6.68
N ILE A 39 2.62 -10.92 6.91
CA ILE A 39 1.65 -10.15 6.15
C ILE A 39 2.41 -9.18 5.24
N THR A 40 2.31 -9.36 3.93
CA THR A 40 2.98 -8.56 2.91
C THR A 40 1.99 -7.65 2.21
N PHE A 41 2.31 -6.36 2.10
CA PHE A 41 1.53 -5.37 1.37
C PHE A 41 2.21 -5.12 0.02
N VAL A 42 1.46 -5.30 -1.07
CA VAL A 42 1.98 -5.16 -2.44
C VAL A 42 1.22 -4.09 -3.21
N ASP A 43 1.93 -3.31 -4.01
CA ASP A 43 1.35 -2.34 -4.94
C ASP A 43 1.17 -2.97 -6.33
N GLN A 44 -0.08 -3.18 -6.73
CA GLN A 44 -0.38 -3.79 -8.03
C GLN A 44 -0.06 -2.88 -9.21
N ASP A 45 -0.03 -1.56 -9.01
CA ASP A 45 0.27 -0.58 -10.06
C ASP A 45 1.79 -0.46 -10.32
N ASP A 46 2.62 -1.00 -9.41
CA ASP A 46 4.09 -1.09 -9.52
C ASP A 46 4.51 -2.58 -9.53
N ASN A 47 3.92 -3.39 -10.42
CA ASN A 47 4.26 -4.80 -10.64
C ASN A 47 4.23 -5.69 -9.37
N ASN A 48 3.24 -5.48 -8.49
CA ASN A 48 3.12 -6.16 -7.19
C ASN A 48 4.35 -5.98 -6.28
N LYS A 49 5.04 -4.85 -6.38
CA LYS A 49 6.17 -4.54 -5.51
C LYS A 49 5.75 -4.46 -4.06
N GLU A 50 6.57 -5.04 -3.17
CA GLU A 50 6.38 -4.94 -1.73
C GLU A 50 6.55 -3.48 -1.26
N VAL A 51 5.50 -2.95 -0.64
CA VAL A 51 5.45 -1.59 -0.05
C VAL A 51 5.32 -1.62 1.46
N GLY A 52 5.13 -2.81 2.04
CA GLY A 52 5.14 -3.00 3.48
C GLY A 52 5.12 -4.45 3.89
N LYS A 53 5.51 -4.70 5.14
CA LYS A 53 5.56 -6.03 5.73
C LYS A 53 5.33 -5.95 7.23
N VAL A 54 4.56 -6.88 7.76
CA VAL A 54 4.35 -7.12 9.18
C VAL A 54 4.65 -8.58 9.46
N VAL A 55 5.35 -8.84 10.56
CA VAL A 55 5.67 -10.19 11.01
C VAL A 55 5.16 -10.34 12.43
N GLU A 56 4.34 -11.36 12.65
CA GLU A 56 3.83 -11.73 13.96
C GLU A 56 4.39 -13.09 14.36
N SER A 57 4.52 -13.33 15.66
CA SER A 57 4.96 -14.63 16.18
C SER A 57 4.10 -15.01 17.38
N GLY A 58 3.83 -16.30 17.50
CA GLY A 58 2.92 -16.82 18.51
C GLY A 58 3.07 -18.32 18.68
N LYS A 59 2.09 -18.95 19.32
CA LYS A 59 2.01 -20.40 19.43
C LYS A 59 0.90 -20.92 18.53
N SER A 60 1.00 -22.18 18.14
CA SER A 60 -0.05 -22.86 17.37
C SER A 60 -1.47 -22.66 17.95
N GLY A 61 -2.41 -22.27 17.08
CA GLY A 61 -3.80 -21.99 17.41
C GLY A 61 -4.06 -20.67 18.16
N GLU A 62 -3.04 -19.90 18.54
CA GLU A 62 -3.25 -18.55 19.10
C GLU A 62 -3.72 -17.59 18.01
N PRO A 63 -4.52 -16.57 18.34
CA PRO A 63 -4.88 -15.51 17.39
C PRO A 63 -3.64 -14.73 16.95
N ILE A 64 -3.59 -14.38 15.67
CA ILE A 64 -2.54 -13.51 15.12
C ILE A 64 -2.89 -12.06 15.48
N GLY A 65 -1.90 -11.32 16.00
CA GLY A 65 -2.07 -9.92 16.37
C GLY A 65 -2.46 -9.03 15.18
N THR A 66 -3.39 -8.10 15.41
CA THR A 66 -3.92 -7.21 14.34
C THR A 66 -3.43 -5.77 14.47
N THR A 67 -2.84 -5.38 15.60
CA THR A 67 -2.43 -3.98 15.87
C THR A 67 -1.37 -3.48 14.89
N ASN A 68 -0.31 -4.25 14.64
CA ASN A 68 0.76 -3.87 13.72
C ASN A 68 0.27 -3.83 12.28
N TYR A 69 -0.54 -4.81 11.89
CA TYR A 69 -1.23 -4.84 10.61
C TYR A 69 -2.11 -3.58 10.40
N ALA A 70 -2.96 -3.24 11.37
CA ALA A 70 -3.86 -2.08 11.28
C ALA A 70 -3.08 -0.77 11.20
N THR A 71 -1.98 -0.67 11.96
CA THR A 71 -1.08 0.49 11.92
C THR A 71 -0.44 0.65 10.54
N ARG A 72 0.14 -0.42 9.99
CA ARG A 72 0.78 -0.39 8.67
C ARG A 72 -0.23 -0.12 7.55
N LEU A 73 -1.42 -0.74 7.63
CA LEU A 73 -2.48 -0.49 6.66
C LEU A 73 -2.89 0.99 6.68
N LYS A 74 -3.07 1.57 7.88
CA LYS A 74 -3.38 3.00 8.03
C LYS A 74 -2.30 3.88 7.41
N GLU A 75 -1.02 3.64 7.71
CA GLU A 75 0.11 4.37 7.13
C GLU A 75 0.09 4.34 5.60
N LEU A 76 -0.22 3.19 4.98
CA LEU A 76 -0.30 3.05 3.53
C LEU A 76 -1.53 3.79 2.97
N THR A 77 -2.68 3.71 3.63
CA THR A 77 -3.86 4.48 3.19
C THR A 77 -3.68 6.00 3.32
N ASP A 78 -2.96 6.44 4.36
CA ASP A 78 -2.60 7.85 4.56
C ASP A 78 -1.61 8.32 3.47
N LYS A 79 -0.71 7.43 3.01
CA LYS A 79 0.18 7.67 1.85
C LYS A 79 -0.54 7.67 0.50
N GLY A 80 -1.85 7.36 0.46
CA GLY A 80 -2.65 7.42 -0.76
C GLY A 80 -2.93 6.08 -1.42
N TYR A 81 -2.58 4.95 -0.80
CA TYR A 81 -2.97 3.64 -1.30
C TYR A 81 -4.44 3.31 -0.97
N GLU A 82 -5.03 2.47 -1.78
CA GLU A 82 -6.38 1.91 -1.60
C GLU A 82 -6.31 0.38 -1.59
N VAL A 83 -7.06 -0.26 -0.70
CA VAL A 83 -7.10 -1.73 -0.62
C VAL A 83 -7.93 -2.30 -1.78
N VAL A 84 -7.35 -3.27 -2.49
CA VAL A 84 -8.03 -4.02 -3.55
C VAL A 84 -8.36 -5.44 -3.10
N ASN A 85 -7.41 -6.12 -2.46
CA ASN A 85 -7.63 -7.44 -1.86
C ASN A 85 -6.88 -7.55 -0.53
N ASP A 86 -7.43 -8.32 0.41
CA ASP A 86 -6.85 -8.49 1.73
C ASP A 86 -7.08 -9.92 2.25
N GLU A 87 -6.05 -10.75 2.13
CA GLU A 87 -6.07 -12.14 2.61
C GLU A 87 -6.03 -12.25 4.13
N PHE A 88 -5.53 -11.22 4.82
CA PHE A 88 -5.45 -11.17 6.28
C PHE A 88 -6.75 -10.69 6.93
N LYS A 89 -7.72 -10.18 6.16
CA LYS A 89 -9.00 -9.69 6.66
C LYS A 89 -9.69 -10.69 7.59
N GLY A 90 -10.17 -10.16 8.73
CA GLY A 90 -10.88 -10.91 9.75
C GLY A 90 -9.95 -11.58 10.77
N PRO A 91 -10.51 -12.30 11.76
CA PRO A 91 -9.71 -13.03 12.74
C PRO A 91 -8.92 -14.15 12.06
N LYS A 92 -7.63 -14.25 12.38
CA LYS A 92 -6.74 -15.34 11.95
C LYS A 92 -6.06 -15.95 13.17
N THR A 93 -5.65 -17.21 13.05
CA THR A 93 -4.87 -17.93 14.05
C THR A 93 -3.62 -18.52 13.41
N PHE A 94 -2.55 -18.65 14.18
CA PHE A 94 -1.37 -19.40 13.76
C PHE A 94 -1.75 -20.85 13.49
N ASP A 95 -1.22 -21.41 12.41
CA ASP A 95 -1.42 -22.82 12.08
C ASP A 95 -0.53 -23.75 12.94
N ASN A 96 -0.44 -25.01 12.54
CA ASN A 96 0.32 -26.05 13.23
C ASN A 96 1.51 -26.55 12.40
N ASP A 97 1.93 -25.84 11.35
CA ASP A 97 3.06 -26.22 10.49
C ASP A 97 4.32 -25.44 10.89
N ASP A 98 5.09 -25.98 11.83
CA ASP A 98 6.34 -25.36 12.32
C ASP A 98 7.47 -25.28 11.27
N LYS A 99 7.26 -25.85 10.08
CA LYS A 99 8.25 -25.87 8.99
C LYS A 99 8.02 -24.78 7.97
N LYS A 100 6.88 -24.11 8.00
CA LYS A 100 6.50 -23.10 7.02
C LYS A 100 5.92 -21.88 7.71
N ASP A 101 6.48 -20.72 7.38
CA ASP A 101 5.86 -19.46 7.77
C ASP A 101 4.51 -19.30 7.06
N GLN A 102 3.48 -18.97 7.81
CA GLN A 102 2.16 -18.66 7.28
C GLN A 102 2.20 -17.28 6.60
N THR A 103 1.76 -17.17 5.35
CA THR A 103 1.82 -15.91 4.60
C THR A 103 0.44 -15.40 4.23
N PHE A 104 0.29 -14.07 4.23
CA PHE A 104 -0.91 -13.36 3.77
C PHE A 104 -0.49 -12.16 2.92
N THR A 105 -1.20 -11.94 1.82
CA THR A 105 -0.97 -10.81 0.92
C THR A 105 -2.11 -9.80 0.99
N VAL A 106 -1.76 -8.53 1.14
CA VAL A 106 -2.67 -7.39 1.02
C VAL A 106 -2.32 -6.65 -0.25
N THR A 107 -3.20 -6.70 -1.24
CA THR A 107 -3.01 -6.04 -2.53
C THR A 107 -3.60 -4.64 -2.49
N LEU A 108 -2.76 -3.65 -2.78
CA LEU A 108 -3.08 -2.24 -2.81
C LEU A 108 -3.01 -1.72 -4.25
N ARG A 109 -3.69 -0.60 -4.51
CA ARG A 109 -3.50 0.23 -5.70
C ARG A 109 -3.21 1.67 -5.28
N GLN A 110 -2.62 2.46 -6.16
CA GLN A 110 -2.38 3.88 -5.96
C GLN A 110 -3.69 4.65 -6.20
N GLY A 111 -4.19 5.35 -5.18
CA GLY A 111 -5.40 6.15 -5.31
C GLY A 111 -5.19 7.38 -6.19
N THR A 112 -6.26 7.87 -6.81
CA THR A 112 -6.27 9.13 -7.56
C THR A 112 -7.19 10.15 -6.92
N GLU A 113 -6.94 11.43 -7.18
CA GLU A 113 -7.83 12.52 -6.78
C GLU A 113 -7.96 13.55 -7.90
N LYS A 114 -9.13 14.17 -8.06
CA LYS A 114 -9.34 15.21 -9.06
C LYS A 114 -8.59 16.47 -8.70
N ILE A 115 -7.88 17.05 -9.67
CA ILE A 115 -7.28 18.38 -9.53
C ILE A 115 -8.39 19.40 -9.79
N THR A 116 -8.91 20.00 -8.73
CA THR A 116 -9.98 21.00 -8.80
C THR A 116 -9.47 22.42 -8.94
N ASP A 117 -8.19 22.67 -8.63
CA ASP A 117 -7.54 23.98 -8.81
C ASP A 117 -7.14 24.17 -10.30
N PRO A 118 -7.87 25.02 -11.06
CA PRO A 118 -7.62 25.19 -12.47
C PRO A 118 -6.24 25.84 -12.74
N ALA A 119 -5.67 26.59 -11.80
CA ALA A 119 -4.38 27.25 -11.98
C ALA A 119 -3.20 26.27 -12.07
N LYS A 120 -3.35 25.04 -11.54
CA LYS A 120 -2.33 23.99 -11.64
C LYS A 120 -2.26 23.34 -13.02
N LEU A 121 -3.32 23.48 -13.83
CA LEU A 121 -3.45 22.81 -15.13
C LEU A 121 -3.62 23.77 -16.30
N ASN A 122 -4.04 25.02 -16.04
CA ASN A 122 -4.36 25.99 -17.07
C ASN A 122 -3.20 26.97 -17.27
N LYS A 123 -2.98 27.37 -18.52
CA LYS A 123 -2.00 28.41 -18.87
C LYS A 123 -2.66 29.49 -19.70
N LYS A 124 -2.31 30.73 -19.40
CA LYS A 124 -2.60 31.88 -20.26
C LYS A 124 -1.35 32.25 -21.04
N VAL A 125 -1.54 32.52 -22.32
CA VAL A 125 -0.51 33.04 -23.22
C VAL A 125 -0.94 34.43 -23.66
N SER A 126 -0.09 35.42 -23.42
CA SER A 126 -0.31 36.81 -23.84
C SER A 126 0.60 37.18 -25.00
N ARG A 127 0.04 37.76 -26.05
CA ARG A 127 0.77 38.39 -27.16
C ARG A 127 0.52 39.90 -27.13
N THR A 128 1.58 40.69 -27.06
CA THR A 128 1.47 42.17 -27.13
C THR A 128 2.05 42.68 -28.43
N ILE A 129 1.26 43.44 -29.18
CA ILE A 129 1.68 44.17 -30.37
C ILE A 129 2.06 45.59 -29.93
N LYS A 130 3.35 45.92 -30.04
CA LYS A 130 3.87 47.27 -29.80
C LYS A 130 3.99 48.01 -31.13
N TYR A 131 3.69 49.30 -31.11
CA TYR A 131 3.91 50.19 -32.24
C TYR A 131 5.19 50.99 -31.97
N GLU A 132 6.08 51.06 -32.96
CA GLU A 132 7.33 51.82 -32.90
C GLU A 132 7.60 52.45 -34.26
N TYR A 133 8.31 53.59 -34.27
CA TYR A 133 8.83 54.15 -35.50
C TYR A 133 10.08 53.37 -35.93
N ALA A 134 10.27 53.20 -37.24
CA ALA A 134 11.40 52.43 -37.79
C ALA A 134 12.78 52.97 -37.35
N ASP A 135 12.85 54.25 -37.01
CA ASP A 135 14.06 54.94 -36.53
C ASP A 135 14.09 55.14 -35.00
N GLY A 136 13.09 54.62 -34.27
CA GLY A 136 12.98 54.73 -32.82
C GLY A 136 12.71 56.12 -32.24
N GLN A 137 12.60 57.18 -33.07
CA GLN A 137 12.43 58.55 -32.59
C GLN A 137 10.95 58.91 -32.38
N THR A 138 10.63 59.48 -31.21
CA THR A 138 9.26 59.89 -30.84
C THR A 138 9.08 61.40 -30.64
N ALA A 139 10.17 62.17 -30.49
CA ALA A 139 10.12 63.61 -30.24
C ALA A 139 9.55 64.39 -31.44
N GLY A 140 8.59 65.29 -31.18
CA GLY A 140 7.96 66.11 -32.22
C GLY A 140 7.03 65.35 -33.18
N ARG A 141 6.77 64.06 -32.94
CA ARG A 141 5.91 63.21 -33.77
C ARG A 141 4.54 62.97 -33.12
N PRO A 142 3.53 62.59 -33.92
CA PRO A 142 2.24 62.16 -33.38
C PRO A 142 2.40 61.01 -32.38
N ALA A 143 1.48 60.90 -31.42
CA ALA A 143 1.48 59.77 -30.50
C ALA A 143 1.25 58.45 -31.24
N LEU A 144 2.07 57.44 -30.94
CA LEU A 144 1.85 56.07 -31.41
C LEU A 144 0.58 55.48 -30.77
N LYS A 145 -0.04 54.53 -31.46
CA LYS A 145 -1.18 53.79 -30.89
C LYS A 145 -0.73 53.03 -29.63
N ALA A 146 -1.62 52.92 -28.66
CA ALA A 146 -1.38 52.10 -27.48
C ALA A 146 -1.10 50.64 -27.88
N PRO A 147 -0.19 49.93 -27.19
CA PRO A 147 0.03 48.52 -27.43
C PRO A 147 -1.25 47.70 -27.30
N VAL A 148 -1.45 46.74 -28.20
CA VAL A 148 -2.61 45.85 -28.17
C VAL A 148 -2.19 44.52 -27.57
N THR A 149 -2.83 44.09 -26.49
CA THR A 149 -2.62 42.77 -25.89
C THR A 149 -3.74 41.83 -26.29
N GLN A 150 -3.37 40.64 -26.75
CA GLN A 150 -4.26 39.52 -27.03
C GLN A 150 -3.93 38.39 -26.07
N GLU A 151 -4.95 37.77 -25.49
CA GLU A 151 -4.79 36.61 -24.61
C GLU A 151 -5.41 35.37 -25.25
N ALA A 152 -4.74 34.22 -25.09
CA ALA A 152 -5.30 32.90 -25.29
C ALA A 152 -5.23 32.12 -23.97
N ALA A 153 -6.30 31.43 -23.61
CA ALA A 153 -6.36 30.58 -22.42
C ALA A 153 -6.44 29.11 -22.84
N PHE A 154 -5.57 28.28 -22.26
CA PHE A 154 -5.58 26.83 -22.42
C PHE A 154 -6.02 26.21 -21.10
N THR A 155 -7.09 25.41 -21.15
CA THR A 155 -7.65 24.74 -19.98
C THR A 155 -7.53 23.23 -20.10
N ARG A 156 -7.14 22.57 -19.01
CA ARG A 156 -7.07 21.11 -18.92
C ARG A 156 -7.62 20.62 -17.59
N THR A 157 -8.36 19.52 -17.62
CA THR A 157 -8.73 18.74 -16.42
C THR A 157 -7.76 17.59 -16.23
N GLY A 158 -7.53 17.16 -15.00
CA GLY A 158 -6.64 16.05 -14.70
C GLY A 158 -6.85 15.51 -13.30
N GLU A 159 -6.34 14.32 -13.06
CA GLU A 159 -6.25 13.73 -11.73
C GLU A 159 -4.80 13.78 -11.26
N ARG A 160 -4.58 13.65 -9.95
CA ARG A 160 -3.28 13.46 -9.33
C ARG A 160 -3.26 12.08 -8.70
N ASN A 161 -2.22 11.32 -8.98
CA ASN A 161 -1.94 10.09 -8.24
C ASN A 161 -1.48 10.45 -6.82
N ARG A 162 -2.16 9.91 -5.80
CA ARG A 162 -1.94 10.27 -4.39
C ARG A 162 -0.63 9.70 -3.85
N VAL A 163 -0.10 8.64 -4.44
CA VAL A 163 1.16 8.01 -4.02
C VAL A 163 2.35 8.68 -4.70
N THR A 164 2.35 8.78 -6.03
CA THR A 164 3.48 9.34 -6.80
C THR A 164 3.45 10.86 -6.90
N GLN A 165 2.32 11.49 -6.58
CA GLN A 165 2.07 12.93 -6.73
C GLN A 165 2.16 13.42 -8.20
N VAL A 166 2.15 12.50 -9.16
CA VAL A 166 2.19 12.80 -10.60
C VAL A 166 0.77 13.06 -11.11
N ASN A 167 0.63 14.03 -12.02
CA ASN A 167 -0.64 14.28 -12.70
C ASN A 167 -0.93 13.15 -13.69
N VAL A 168 -2.11 12.55 -13.57
CA VAL A 168 -2.66 11.59 -14.52
C VAL A 168 -3.53 12.39 -15.50
N THR A 169 -3.09 12.48 -16.75
CA THR A 169 -3.91 13.04 -17.83
C THR A 169 -5.03 12.08 -18.18
N VAL A 170 -6.25 12.59 -18.22
CA VAL A 170 -7.45 11.90 -18.72
C VAL A 170 -7.55 12.09 -20.24
#